data_AF-A0A8J6ILT8-F1
#
_entry.id   AF-A0A8J6ILT8-F1
#
_cell.length_a   1.000
_cell.length_b   1.000
_cell.length_c   1.000
_cell.angle_alpha   90.00
_cell.angle_beta   90.00
_cell.angle_gamma   90.00
#
_symmetry.space_group_name_H-M   'P 1'
#
loop_
_entity.id
_entity.type
_entity.pdbx_description
1 polymer ?
#
loop_
_entity_poly.entity_id
_entity_poly.type
_entity_poly.pdbx_seq_one_letter_code
_entity_poly.pdbx_strand_id
1 'polypeptide(L)'
;MKGKKYTLLQKEMRRQGITRKELSYELQLCESSVNNRMQGTIDWSTKEQYKVLDYLGVPHNELHLYFPPNGEAESTPAPIDDSLSPNEQFIIMAERCIQLARHYGREATL
;
A
#
# COMPACT_ATOMS: atom_id res chain seq x y z
N MET A 1 -17.29 -7.91 -2.66
CA MET A 1 -16.38 -8.66 -1.78
C MET A 1 -15.29 -7.71 -1.31
N LYS A 2 -15.09 -7.53 0.00
CA LYS A 2 -14.05 -6.62 0.52
C LYS A 2 -12.68 -7.22 0.19
N GLY A 3 -11.81 -6.46 -0.49
CA GLY A 3 -10.47 -6.93 -0.84
C GLY A 3 -9.68 -7.35 0.41
N LYS A 4 -8.81 -8.36 0.29
CA LYS A 4 -7.92 -8.73 1.39
C LYS A 4 -6.94 -7.57 1.61
N LYS A 5 -6.90 -7.03 2.84
CA LYS A 5 -5.94 -6.01 3.25
C LYS A 5 -4.58 -6.65 3.56
N TYR A 6 -3.50 -5.89 3.47
CA TYR A 6 -2.15 -6.32 3.85
C TYR A 6 -1.75 -7.65 3.19
N THR A 7 -2.04 -7.79 1.89
CA THR A 7 -1.84 -9.03 1.13
C THR A 7 -0.38 -9.47 1.11
N LEU A 8 0.54 -8.52 0.96
CA LEU A 8 1.97 -8.81 0.96
C LEU A 8 2.44 -9.34 2.33
N LEU A 9 2.05 -8.68 3.42
CA LEU A 9 2.31 -9.14 4.78
C LEU A 9 1.75 -10.55 5.01
N GLN A 10 0.50 -10.81 4.62
CA GLN A 10 -0.10 -12.14 4.75
C GLN A 10 0.63 -13.20 3.93
N LYS A 11 1.12 -12.85 2.74
CA LYS A 11 1.91 -13.76 1.90
C LYS A 11 3.25 -14.07 2.56
N GLU A 12 3.91 -13.06 3.13
CA GLU A 12 5.20 -13.21 3.77
C GLU A 12 5.12 -14.06 5.04
N MET A 13 4.13 -13.81 5.91
CA MET A 13 3.87 -14.66 7.07
C MET A 13 3.67 -16.12 6.66
N ARG A 14 2.87 -16.38 5.62
CA ARG A 14 2.65 -17.76 5.11
C ARG A 14 3.93 -18.38 4.55
N ARG A 15 4.75 -17.61 3.84
CA ARG A 15 6.03 -18.07 3.30
C ARG A 15 6.98 -18.53 4.41
N GLN A 16 6.96 -17.84 5.55
CA GLN A 16 7.78 -18.16 6.72
C GLN A 16 7.12 -19.15 7.69
N GLY A 17 5.88 -19.58 7.44
CA GLY A 17 5.14 -20.46 8.35
C GLY A 17 4.65 -19.77 9.64
N ILE A 18 4.69 -18.44 9.70
CA ILE A 18 4.32 -17.65 10.88
C ILE A 18 2.80 -17.54 10.98
N THR A 19 2.27 -17.90 12.14
CA THR A 19 0.86 -17.79 12.48
C THR A 19 0.52 -16.43 13.09
N ARG A 20 -0.76 -16.05 13.06
CA ARG A 20 -1.25 -14.84 13.76
C ARG A 20 -1.07 -14.93 15.27
N LYS A 21 -1.13 -16.14 15.82
CA LYS A 21 -0.89 -16.43 17.23
C LYS A 21 0.56 -16.11 17.61
N GLU A 22 1.54 -16.57 16.83
CA GLU A 22 2.96 -16.24 17.04
C GLU A 22 3.20 -14.74 16.94
N LEU A 23 2.64 -14.09 15.91
CA LEU A 23 2.73 -12.63 15.78
C LEU A 23 2.12 -11.89 16.97
N SER A 24 1.04 -12.41 17.55
CA SER A 24 0.41 -11.81 18.73
C SER A 24 1.29 -11.86 19.97
N TYR A 25 2.05 -12.95 20.16
CA TYR A 25 3.01 -13.05 21.25
C TYR A 25 4.15 -12.05 21.09
N GLU A 26 4.70 -11.92 19.89
CA GLU A 26 5.78 -10.97 19.60
C GLU A 26 5.36 -9.51 19.86
N LEU A 27 4.14 -9.17 19.44
CA LEU A 27 3.61 -7.82 19.58
C LEU A 27 3.06 -7.53 20.99
N GLN A 28 2.99 -8.54 21.86
CA GLN A 28 2.32 -8.46 23.17
C GLN A 28 0.86 -8.01 23.04
N LEU A 29 0.18 -8.50 22.01
CA LEU A 29 -1.23 -8.24 21.72
C LEU A 29 -2.04 -9.52 21.89
N CYS A 30 -3.35 -9.39 22.10
CA CYS A 30 -4.23 -10.54 21.97
C CYS A 30 -4.46 -10.88 20.49
N GLU A 31 -4.70 -12.16 20.19
CA GLU A 31 -4.87 -12.66 18.82
C GLU A 31 -6.04 -11.98 18.08
N SER A 32 -7.11 -11.63 18.79
CA SER A 32 -8.25 -10.87 18.24
C SER A 32 -7.85 -9.47 17.78
N SER A 33 -6.96 -8.80 18.51
CA SER A 33 -6.41 -7.48 18.18
C SER A 33 -5.56 -7.53 16.90
N VAL A 34 -4.74 -8.59 16.74
CA VAL A 34 -3.99 -8.85 15.50
C VAL A 34 -4.94 -9.16 14.34
N ASN A 35 -5.97 -9.97 14.57
CA ASN A 35 -6.95 -10.32 13.52
C ASN A 35 -7.71 -9.07 13.03
N ASN A 36 -8.14 -8.19 13.94
CA ASN A 36 -8.80 -6.94 13.58
C ASN A 36 -7.90 -6.01 12.77
N ARG A 37 -6.60 -5.95 13.12
CA ARG A 37 -5.61 -5.20 12.33
C ARG A 37 -5.39 -5.79 10.95
N MET A 38 -5.24 -7.11 10.84
CA MET A 38 -5.07 -7.80 9.55
C MET A 38 -6.29 -7.68 8.63
N GLN A 39 -7.47 -7.43 9.19
CA GLN A 39 -8.70 -7.13 8.44
C GLN A 39 -8.86 -5.64 8.09
N GLY A 40 -8.00 -4.77 8.63
CA GLY A 40 -8.10 -3.32 8.47
C GLY A 40 -9.26 -2.69 9.24
N THR A 41 -9.73 -3.34 10.32
CA THR A 41 -10.73 -2.77 11.24
C THR A 41 -10.07 -1.85 12.26
N ILE A 42 -8.83 -2.15 12.63
CA ILE A 42 -7.99 -1.36 13.53
C ILE A 42 -6.70 -1.06 12.79
N ASP A 43 -6.19 0.16 12.91
CA ASP A 43 -4.94 0.54 12.28
C ASP A 43 -3.73 0.00 13.04
N TRP A 44 -2.67 -0.27 12.30
CA TRP A 44 -1.36 -0.57 12.87
C TRP A 44 -0.69 0.73 13.31
N SER A 45 -0.27 0.80 14.57
CA SER A 45 0.60 1.89 15.00
C SER A 45 1.99 1.75 14.36
N THR A 46 2.69 2.86 14.14
CA THR A 46 4.04 2.87 13.56
C THR A 46 5.01 1.94 14.32
N LYS A 47 4.93 1.91 15.66
CA LYS A 47 5.76 1.02 16.48
C LYS A 47 5.46 -0.46 16.22
N GLU A 48 4.20 -0.83 16.07
CA GLU A 48 3.81 -2.20 15.74
C GLU A 48 4.28 -2.57 14.33
N GLN A 49 4.16 -1.66 13.34
CA GLN A 49 4.61 -1.90 11.97
C GLN A 49 6.10 -2.27 11.92
N TYR A 50 6.97 -1.46 12.53
CA TYR A 50 8.40 -1.75 12.57
C TYR A 50 8.72 -3.06 13.30
N LYS A 51 8.06 -3.34 14.43
CA LYS A 51 8.21 -4.62 15.13
C LYS A 51 7.85 -5.82 14.26
N VAL A 52 6.78 -5.72 13.46
CA VAL A 52 6.41 -6.79 12.54
C VAL A 52 7.50 -6.98 11.48
N LEU A 53 8.06 -5.91 10.93
CA LEU A 53 9.15 -6.02 9.96
C LEU A 53 10.41 -6.64 10.58
N ASP A 54 10.79 -6.22 11.78
CA ASP A 54 11.91 -6.79 12.53
C ASP A 54 11.72 -8.30 12.73
N TYR A 55 10.51 -8.70 13.15
CA TYR A 55 10.18 -10.09 13.38
C TYR A 55 10.20 -10.94 12.09
N LEU A 56 9.79 -10.35 10.97
CA LEU A 56 9.81 -11.00 9.65
C LEU A 56 11.19 -10.92 8.97
N GLY A 57 12.16 -10.20 9.54
CA GLY A 57 13.45 -9.94 8.92
C GLY A 57 13.37 -9.11 7.63
N VAL A 58 12.34 -8.27 7.50
CA VAL A 58 12.12 -7.41 6.33
C VAL A 58 12.77 -6.05 6.56
N PRO A 59 13.50 -5.48 5.58
CA PRO A 59 14.14 -4.20 5.77
C PRO A 59 13.12 -3.05 5.86
N HIS A 60 13.40 -2.07 6.71
CA HIS A 60 12.45 -0.99 7.05
C HIS A 60 12.09 -0.07 5.89
N ASN A 61 12.94 0.03 4.87
CA ASN A 61 12.67 0.79 3.65
C ASN A 61 11.48 0.21 2.85
N GLU A 62 11.13 -1.06 3.07
CA GLU A 62 9.99 -1.73 2.44
C GLU A 62 8.67 -1.57 3.22
N LEU A 63 8.65 -0.80 4.32
CA LEU A 63 7.47 -0.65 5.18
C LEU A 63 6.19 -0.32 4.40
N HIS A 64 6.29 0.58 3.43
CA HIS A 64 5.17 1.01 2.59
C HIS A 64 4.57 -0.12 1.74
N LEU A 65 5.34 -1.17 1.40
CA LEU A 65 4.86 -2.33 0.64
C LEU A 65 4.01 -3.25 1.53
N TYR A 66 4.42 -3.41 2.79
CA TYR A 66 3.78 -4.32 3.75
C TYR A 66 2.62 -3.67 4.49
N PHE A 67 2.73 -2.37 4.77
CA PHE A 67 1.76 -1.54 5.46
C PHE A 67 1.37 -0.32 4.59
N PRO A 68 0.75 -0.54 3.42
CA PRO A 68 0.31 0.56 2.58
C PRO A 68 -0.88 1.31 3.24
N PRO A 69 -1.15 2.56 2.84
CA PRO A 69 -2.28 3.32 3.36
C PRO A 69 -3.60 2.54 3.25
N ASN A 70 -4.39 2.54 4.32
CA ASN A 70 -5.63 1.76 4.43
C ASN A 70 -5.45 0.23 4.25
N GLY A 71 -4.23 -0.30 4.25
CA GLY A 71 -3.94 -1.72 4.00
C GLY A 71 -4.22 -2.19 2.57
N GLU A 72 -4.42 -1.27 1.63
CA GLU A 72 -4.54 -1.57 0.20
C GLU A 72 -3.27 -1.11 -0.48
N ALA A 73 -2.60 -2.02 -1.19
CA ALA A 73 -1.49 -1.61 -2.05
C ALA A 73 -2.01 -0.52 -2.97
N GLU A 74 -1.32 0.62 -3.05
CA GLU A 74 -1.64 1.61 -4.05
C GLU A 74 -1.60 0.89 -5.40
N SER A 75 -2.76 0.79 -6.03
CA SER A 75 -2.77 0.63 -7.47
C SER A 75 -2.19 1.92 -8.00
N THR A 76 -0.88 2.01 -8.10
CA THR A 76 -0.30 2.83 -9.15
C THR A 76 -1.10 2.45 -10.39
N PRO A 77 -1.86 3.38 -11.01
CA PRO A 77 -2.48 3.07 -12.29
C PRO A 77 -1.35 2.48 -13.13
N ALA A 78 -1.59 1.29 -13.67
CA ALA A 78 -0.57 0.53 -14.40
C ALA A 78 0.24 1.52 -15.27
N PRO A 79 1.57 1.36 -15.37
CA PRO A 79 2.33 2.05 -16.41
C PRO A 79 1.52 1.92 -17.69
N ILE A 80 1.14 3.08 -18.27
CA ILE A 80 0.21 3.26 -19.40
C ILE A 80 -0.22 1.92 -19.98
N ASP A 81 -1.43 1.48 -19.63
CA ASP A 81 -1.98 0.22 -20.10
C ASP A 81 -1.68 0.04 -21.60
N ASP A 82 -0.81 -0.91 -21.94
CA ASP A 82 -0.46 -1.27 -23.33
C ASP A 82 -1.69 -1.76 -24.12
N SER A 83 -2.86 -1.90 -23.47
CA SER A 83 -4.16 -2.13 -24.11
C SER A 83 -4.80 -0.86 -24.72
N LEU A 84 -4.31 0.33 -24.37
CA LEU A 84 -4.78 1.59 -24.96
C LEU A 84 -4.15 1.78 -26.33
N SER A 85 -5.00 2.04 -27.33
CA SER A 85 -4.54 2.38 -28.66
C SER A 85 -3.68 3.65 -28.64
N PRO A 86 -2.74 3.83 -29.59
CA PRO A 86 -1.92 5.03 -29.68
C PRO A 86 -2.72 6.35 -29.63
N ASN A 87 -3.96 6.34 -30.12
CA ASN A 87 -4.84 7.49 -30.10
C ASN A 87 -5.34 7.85 -28.69
N GLU A 88 -5.66 6.84 -27.87
CA GLU A 88 -6.10 7.07 -26.48
C GLU A 88 -4.95 7.57 -25.62
N GLN A 89 -3.74 7.04 -25.84
CA GLN A 89 -2.53 7.54 -25.19
C GLN A 89 -2.26 9.01 -25.58
N PHE A 90 -2.46 9.35 -26.85
CA PHE A 90 -2.29 10.73 -27.33
C PHE A 90 -3.31 11.69 -26.71
N ILE A 91 -4.57 11.28 -26.59
CA ILE A 91 -5.63 12.08 -25.96
C ILE A 91 -5.28 12.36 -24.49
N ILE A 92 -4.91 11.33 -23.73
CA ILE A 92 -4.55 11.47 -22.30
C ILE A 92 -3.34 12.39 -22.13
N MET A 93 -2.32 12.25 -22.99
CA MET A 93 -1.14 13.11 -22.96
C MET A 93 -1.52 14.58 -23.25
N ALA A 94 -2.34 14.83 -24.27
CA ALA A 94 -2.79 16.17 -24.62
C ALA A 94 -3.59 16.84 -23.48
N GLU A 95 -4.48 16.10 -22.83
CA GLU A 95 -5.23 16.60 -21.67
C GLU A 95 -4.31 17.01 -20.51
N ARG A 96 -3.29 16.18 -20.22
CA ARG A 96 -2.30 16.49 -19.17
C ARG A 96 -1.48 17.73 -19.50
N CYS A 97 -1.06 17.91 -20.75
CA CYS A 97 -0.36 19.11 -21.18
C CYS A 97 -1.21 20.38 -21.01
N ILE A 98 -2.51 20.30 -21.32
CA ILE A 98 -3.45 21.42 -21.13
C ILE A 98 -3.63 21.75 -19.63
N GLN A 99 -3.75 20.73 -18.79
CA GLN A 99 -3.87 20.92 -17.34
C GLN A 99 -2.61 21.56 -16.75
N LEU A 100 -1.43 21.10 -17.18
CA LEU A 100 -0.14 21.69 -16.76
C LEU A 100 -0.02 23.14 -17.23
N ALA A 101 -0.34 23.44 -18.49
CA ALA A 101 -0.30 24.81 -19.00
C ALA A 101 -1.25 25.74 -18.23
N ARG A 102 -2.43 25.26 -17.83
CA ARG A 102 -3.36 26.01 -16.97
C ARG A 102 -2.81 26.25 -15.56
N HIS A 103 -2.09 25.28 -15.01
CA HIS A 103 -1.44 25.41 -13.71
C HIS A 103 -0.33 26.47 -13.76
N TYR A 104 0.60 26.36 -14.72
CA TYR A 104 1.71 27.30 -14.86
C TYR A 104 1.28 28.70 -15.31
N GLY A 105 0.19 28.82 -16.07
CA GLY A 105 -0.37 30.12 -16.45
C GLY A 105 -0.97 30.89 -15.26
N ARG A 106 -1.39 30.21 -14.18
CA ARG A 106 -1.89 30.84 -12.95
C ARG A 106 -0.78 31.42 -12.07
N GLU A 107 0.42 30.83 -12.10
CA GLU A 107 1.55 31.28 -11.28
C GLU A 107 2.28 32.51 -11.86
N ALA A 108 2.03 32.86 -13.12
CA ALA A 108 2.67 33.98 -13.81
C ALA A 108 1.95 35.35 -13.62
N THR A 109 0.93 35.44 -12.76
CA THR A 109 0.17 36.69 -12.50
C THR A 109 0.22 37.13 -11.02
N LEU A 110 1.36 36.94 -10.37
CA LEU A 110 1.69 37.52 -9.06
C LEU A 110 2.99 38.30 -9.12
#